data_AF-A0A832TLR6-F1
#
_entry.id   AF-A0A832TLR6-F1
#
_cell.length_a   1.000
_cell.length_b   1.000
_cell.length_c   1.000
_cell.angle_alpha   90.00
_cell.angle_beta   90.00
_cell.angle_gamma   90.00
#
_symmetry.space_group_name_H-M   'P 1'
#
loop_
_entity.id
_entity.type
_entity.pdbx_description
1 polymer ?
#
loop_
_entity_poly.entity_id
_entity_poly.type
_entity_poly.pdbx_seq_one_letter_code
_entity_poly.pdbx_strand_id
1 'polypeptide(L)'
;PAVKGFEIGAGFEAARLRGSEMNDPFRIEGGKITTLSNNAGGILGGISTGLDIVCRAAVKPTPSIGKVQQTVNLKTLENTEIAIKGRHDPTIPPRMVPVAEAMVALVLA
;
A
#
# COMPACT_ATOMS: atom_id res chain seq x y z
N PRO A 1 -7.56 -1.83 11.50
CA PRO A 1 -6.54 -1.88 10.43
C PRO A 1 -6.46 -0.57 9.62
N ALA A 2 -5.25 -0.09 9.35
CA ALA A 2 -5.01 1.23 8.74
C ALA A 2 -4.82 1.21 7.21
N VAL A 3 -4.55 0.05 6.60
CA VAL A 3 -4.45 -0.08 5.14
C VAL A 3 -5.84 0.10 4.51
N LYS A 4 -5.92 0.89 3.44
CA LYS A 4 -7.14 1.23 2.68
C LYS A 4 -7.00 1.03 1.17
N GLY A 5 -5.80 0.77 0.69
CA GLY A 5 -5.54 0.44 -0.71
C GLY A 5 -4.26 -0.38 -0.82
N PHE A 6 -4.17 -1.16 -1.88
CA PHE A 6 -3.03 -1.98 -2.22
C PHE A 6 -2.85 -1.97 -3.74
N GLU A 7 -1.61 -1.90 -4.20
CA GLU A 7 -1.29 -1.88 -5.61
C GLU A 7 0.04 -2.61 -5.88
N ILE A 8 0.18 -3.10 -7.11
CA ILE A 8 1.36 -3.82 -7.60
C ILE A 8 1.92 -3.07 -8.81
N GLY A 9 3.24 -2.90 -8.87
CA GLY A 9 3.94 -2.27 -10.00
C GLY A 9 3.54 -0.81 -10.22
N ALA A 10 3.08 -0.48 -11.43
CA ALA A 10 2.53 0.82 -11.78
C ALA A 10 1.20 1.11 -11.04
N GLY A 11 0.54 0.08 -10.52
CA GLY A 11 -0.59 0.23 -9.61
C GLY A 11 -1.76 0.97 -10.20
N PHE A 12 -2.32 1.92 -9.45
CA PHE A 12 -3.47 2.71 -9.92
C PHE A 12 -3.14 3.60 -11.13
N GLU A 13 -1.87 3.99 -11.34
CA GLU A 13 -1.47 4.76 -12.51
C GLU A 13 -1.60 3.96 -13.81
N ALA A 14 -1.57 2.62 -13.75
CA ALA A 14 -1.80 1.76 -14.92
C ALA A 14 -3.14 2.04 -15.60
N ALA A 15 -4.17 2.43 -14.84
CA ALA A 15 -5.49 2.76 -15.38
C ALA A 15 -5.51 4.06 -16.21
N ARG A 16 -4.44 4.87 -16.14
CA ARG A 16 -4.29 6.12 -16.89
C ARG A 16 -3.41 5.96 -18.13
N LEU A 17 -2.77 4.80 -18.31
CA LEU A 17 -1.83 4.54 -19.39
C LEU A 17 -2.49 3.81 -20.56
N ARG A 18 -1.94 4.01 -21.75
CA ARG A 18 -2.23 3.15 -22.90
C ARG A 18 -1.53 1.81 -22.72
N GLY A 19 -2.06 0.76 -23.34
CA GLY A 19 -1.39 -0.55 -23.34
C GLY A 19 0.06 -0.50 -23.83
N SER A 20 0.37 0.35 -24.81
CA SER A 20 1.73 0.56 -25.31
C SER A 20 2.69 1.18 -24.30
N GLU A 21 2.18 1.90 -23.31
CA GLU A 21 2.96 2.54 -22.24
C GLU A 21 3.04 1.64 -21.00
N MET A 22 2.01 0.82 -20.76
CA MET A 22 1.93 -0.08 -19.61
C MET A 22 2.73 -1.38 -19.82
N ASN A 23 2.77 -1.91 -21.04
CA ASN A 23 3.47 -3.16 -21.32
C ASN A 23 4.95 -3.08 -20.94
N ASP A 24 5.49 -4.17 -20.41
CA ASP A 24 6.92 -4.35 -20.16
C ASP A 24 7.54 -5.11 -21.34
N PRO A 25 8.28 -4.46 -22.27
CA PRO A 25 8.81 -5.14 -23.43
C PRO A 25 9.91 -6.14 -23.04
N PHE A 26 9.80 -7.36 -23.52
CA PHE A 26 10.80 -8.40 -23.28
C PHE A 26 12.09 -8.15 -24.06
N ARG A 27 13.23 -8.47 -23.45
CA ARG A 27 14.56 -8.48 -24.07
C ARG A 27 15.40 -9.64 -23.56
N ILE A 28 16.50 -9.94 -24.25
CA ILE A 28 17.51 -10.89 -23.80
C ILE A 28 18.71 -10.10 -23.29
N GLU A 29 19.14 -10.39 -22.07
CA GLU A 29 20.32 -9.81 -21.44
C GLU A 29 21.14 -10.92 -20.76
N GLY A 30 22.41 -11.07 -21.14
CA GLY A 30 23.26 -12.14 -20.60
C GLY A 30 22.71 -13.56 -20.81
N GLY A 31 21.98 -13.80 -21.89
CA GLY A 31 21.35 -15.09 -22.20
C GLY A 31 20.08 -15.40 -21.40
N LYS A 32 19.55 -14.44 -20.61
CA LYS A 32 18.30 -14.57 -19.86
C LYS A 32 17.23 -13.66 -20.45
N ILE A 33 15.97 -14.11 -20.42
CA ILE A 33 14.81 -13.27 -20.74
C ILE A 33 14.56 -12.34 -19.55
N THR A 34 14.46 -11.04 -19.84
CA THR A 34 14.09 -9.98 -18.89
C THR A 34 13.18 -8.98 -19.59
N THR A 35 12.81 -7.88 -18.94
CA THR A 35 12.05 -6.78 -19.55
C THR A 35 12.79 -5.46 -19.45
N LEU A 36 12.41 -4.49 -20.28
CA LEU A 36 12.97 -3.13 -20.27
C LEU A 36 12.47 -2.28 -19.09
N SER A 37 11.32 -2.63 -18.53
CA SER A 37 10.64 -1.95 -17.42
C SER A 37 9.96 -2.97 -16.51
N ASN A 38 9.46 -2.53 -15.35
CA ASN A 38 8.76 -3.40 -14.40
C ASN A 38 7.42 -2.77 -13.96
N ASN A 39 6.62 -2.32 -14.93
CA ASN A 39 5.29 -1.77 -14.71
C ASN A 39 4.33 -2.82 -14.14
N ALA A 40 4.51 -4.09 -14.49
CA ALA A 40 3.77 -5.22 -13.91
C ALA A 40 4.16 -5.49 -12.44
N GLY A 41 5.27 -4.92 -11.95
CA GLY A 41 5.69 -5.04 -10.55
C GLY A 41 6.10 -6.47 -10.17
N GLY A 42 6.78 -7.16 -11.07
CA GLY A 42 7.27 -8.53 -10.87
C GLY A 42 6.21 -9.61 -10.96
N ILE A 43 4.94 -9.25 -11.25
CA ILE A 43 3.81 -10.17 -11.30
C ILE A 43 3.03 -9.95 -12.59
N LEU A 44 2.99 -10.96 -13.46
CA LEU A 44 2.25 -10.94 -14.72
C LEU A 44 1.30 -12.15 -14.77
N GLY A 45 0.01 -11.91 -15.01
CA GLY A 45 -1.00 -12.98 -15.00
C GLY A 45 -1.12 -13.71 -13.66
N GLY A 46 -0.76 -13.06 -12.54
CA GLY A 46 -0.74 -13.66 -11.21
C GLY A 46 0.47 -14.55 -10.92
N ILE A 47 1.47 -14.57 -11.80
CA ILE A 47 2.69 -15.37 -11.67
C ILE A 47 3.90 -14.44 -11.59
N SER A 48 4.88 -14.80 -10.76
CA SER A 48 6.13 -14.05 -10.65
C SER A 48 6.93 -14.12 -11.97
N THR A 49 7.49 -12.99 -12.39
CA THR A 49 8.26 -12.87 -13.64
C THR A 49 9.77 -13.06 -13.45
N GLY A 50 10.23 -13.15 -12.21
CA GLY A 50 11.65 -13.15 -11.85
C GLY A 50 12.26 -11.74 -11.69
N LEU A 51 11.48 -10.69 -11.93
CA LEU A 51 11.83 -9.31 -11.56
C LEU A 51 11.41 -9.03 -10.12
N ASP A 52 11.85 -7.89 -9.60
CA ASP A 52 11.46 -7.42 -8.26
C ASP A 52 9.92 -7.34 -8.14
N ILE A 53 9.40 -7.92 -7.06
CA ILE A 53 7.99 -7.78 -6.68
C ILE A 53 7.84 -6.40 -6.03
N VAL A 54 7.12 -5.51 -6.72
CA VAL A 54 6.92 -4.12 -6.26
C VAL A 54 5.48 -3.97 -5.81
N CYS A 55 5.27 -3.77 -4.51
CA CYS A 55 3.96 -3.56 -3.91
C CYS A 55 3.92 -2.22 -3.17
N ARG A 56 2.77 -1.53 -3.19
CA ARG A 56 2.53 -0.34 -2.35
C ARG A 56 1.21 -0.48 -1.62
N ALA A 57 1.14 0.12 -0.43
CA ALA A 57 -0.05 0.14 0.41
C ALA A 57 -0.41 1.56 0.82
N ALA A 58 -1.68 1.93 0.68
CA ALA A 58 -2.21 3.20 1.14
C ALA A 58 -2.64 3.06 2.61
N VAL A 59 -2.00 3.79 3.51
CA VAL A 59 -2.26 3.74 4.96
C VAL A 59 -2.97 5.01 5.38
N LYS A 60 -4.18 4.89 5.94
CA LYS A 60 -4.90 6.06 6.47
C LYS A 60 -4.19 6.64 7.70
N PRO A 61 -4.36 7.94 7.99
CA PRO A 61 -3.87 8.55 9.23
C PRO A 61 -4.44 7.88 10.49
N THR A 62 -3.72 8.00 11.62
CA THR A 62 -4.24 7.58 12.92
C THR A 62 -5.51 8.37 13.26
N PRO A 63 -6.59 7.71 13.71
CA PRO A 63 -7.81 8.43 14.10
C PRO A 63 -7.64 9.17 15.44
N SER A 64 -6.75 8.67 16.29
CA SER A 64 -6.51 9.23 17.63
C SER A 64 -5.37 10.23 17.59
N ILE A 65 -5.74 11.51 17.49
CA ILE A 65 -4.80 12.63 17.49
C ILE A 65 -5.13 13.60 18.63
N GLY A 66 -4.17 14.42 19.04
CA GLY A 66 -4.34 15.37 20.15
C GLY A 66 -5.27 16.56 19.86
N LYS A 67 -5.89 16.62 18.68
CA LYS A 67 -6.88 17.65 18.35
C LYS A 67 -8.26 17.26 18.87
N VAL A 68 -9.04 18.24 19.29
CA VAL A 68 -10.46 18.06 19.62
C VAL A 68 -11.20 17.54 18.39
N GLN A 69 -12.04 16.54 18.58
CA GLN A 69 -12.86 15.93 17.52
C GLN A 69 -14.32 15.89 17.93
N GLN A 70 -15.22 16.05 16.97
CA GLN A 70 -16.66 15.86 17.17
C GLN A 70 -16.99 14.38 17.28
N THR A 71 -17.90 14.04 18.18
CA THR A 71 -18.38 12.67 18.40
C THR A 71 -19.77 12.70 19.06
N VAL A 72 -20.27 11.55 19.50
CA VAL A 72 -21.52 11.43 20.25
C VAL A 72 -21.30 10.75 21.59
N ASN A 73 -22.07 11.14 22.59
CA ASN A 73 -22.16 10.42 23.86
C ASN A 73 -23.23 9.34 23.74
N LEU A 74 -22.82 8.07 23.74
CA LEU A 74 -23.74 6.93 23.58
C LEU A 74 -24.74 6.77 24.73
N LYS A 75 -24.50 7.37 25.91
CA LYS A 75 -25.43 7.30 27.06
C LYS A 75 -26.52 8.36 26.99
N THR A 76 -26.17 9.58 26.60
CA THR A 76 -27.12 10.70 26.52
C THR A 76 -27.74 10.86 25.13
N LEU A 77 -27.15 10.21 24.10
CA LEU A 77 -27.51 10.36 22.69
C LEU A 77 -27.38 11.80 22.17
N GLU A 78 -26.39 12.52 22.69
CA GLU A 78 -26.13 13.92 22.32
C GLU A 78 -24.78 14.07 21.60
N ASN A 79 -24.72 15.09 20.74
CA ASN A 79 -23.46 15.53 20.14
C ASN A 79 -22.52 16.05 21.22
N THR A 80 -21.26 15.67 21.14
CA THR A 80 -20.23 16.10 22.08
C THR A 80 -18.87 16.19 21.40
N GLU A 81 -17.86 16.57 22.15
CA GLU A 81 -16.48 16.62 21.69
C GLU A 81 -15.60 15.70 22.53
N ILE A 82 -14.55 15.17 21.91
CA ILE A 82 -13.55 14.35 22.58
C ILE A 82 -12.15 14.93 22.32
N ALA A 83 -11.38 15.07 23.38
CA ALA A 83 -9.96 15.37 23.32
C ALA A 83 -9.18 14.16 23.84
N ILE A 84 -8.46 13.50 22.94
CA ILE A 84 -7.68 12.30 23.30
C ILE A 84 -6.37 12.74 23.98
N LYS A 85 -6.17 12.29 25.22
CA LYS A 85 -4.97 12.56 26.02
C LYS A 85 -4.09 11.31 26.04
N GLY A 86 -2.78 11.46 25.81
CA GLY A 86 -1.82 10.37 25.85
C GLY A 86 -0.82 10.42 24.71
N ARG A 87 0.14 9.48 24.72
CA ARG A 87 1.14 9.35 23.66
C ARG A 87 0.58 8.46 22.55
N HIS A 88 -0.02 9.09 21.54
CA HIS A 88 -0.47 8.42 20.33
C HIS A 88 0.47 8.75 19.18
N ASP A 89 0.75 7.76 18.34
CA ASP A 89 1.54 8.02 17.14
C ASP A 89 0.69 8.87 16.18
N PRO A 90 1.16 10.06 15.77
CA PRO A 90 0.47 10.86 14.75
C PRO A 90 0.66 10.27 13.35
N THR A 91 1.57 9.30 13.19
CA THR A 91 1.92 8.68 11.91
C THR A 91 2.15 7.17 12.06
N ILE A 92 1.56 6.38 11.17
CA ILE A 92 1.63 4.91 11.14
C ILE A 92 2.70 4.38 10.17
N PRO A 93 2.93 4.97 8.97
CA PRO A 93 3.77 4.35 7.94
C PRO A 93 5.13 3.79 8.39
N PRO A 94 5.94 4.47 9.24
CA PRO A 94 7.23 3.90 9.66
C PRO A 94 7.10 2.57 10.41
N ARG A 95 6.03 2.37 11.18
CA ARG A 95 5.76 1.12 11.90
C ARG A 95 5.10 0.06 11.02
N MET A 96 4.50 0.45 9.90
CA MET A 96 3.86 -0.46 8.96
C MET A 96 4.89 -1.24 8.12
N VAL A 97 6.06 -0.68 7.86
CA VAL A 97 7.12 -1.30 7.03
C VAL A 97 7.42 -2.75 7.45
N PRO A 98 7.82 -3.05 8.71
CA PRO A 98 8.13 -4.43 9.10
C PRO A 98 6.91 -5.36 9.04
N VAL A 99 5.70 -4.85 9.24
CA VAL A 99 4.46 -5.63 9.10
C VAL A 99 4.23 -5.97 7.63
N ALA A 100 4.39 -5.00 6.73
CA ALA A 100 4.22 -5.20 5.30
C ALA A 100 5.24 -6.22 4.76
N GLU A 101 6.51 -6.08 5.14
CA GLU A 101 7.57 -7.03 4.79
C GLU A 101 7.27 -8.44 5.27
N ALA A 102 6.86 -8.59 6.54
CA ALA A 102 6.49 -9.89 7.10
C ALA A 102 5.30 -10.52 6.36
N MET A 103 4.26 -9.72 6.06
CA MET A 103 3.10 -10.24 5.33
C MET A 103 3.43 -10.66 3.90
N VAL A 104 4.32 -9.93 3.21
CA VAL A 104 4.80 -10.35 1.88
C VAL A 104 5.64 -11.62 1.98
N ALA A 105 6.56 -11.70 2.94
CA ALA A 105 7.39 -12.89 3.15
C ALA A 105 6.55 -14.14 3.45
N LEU A 106 5.51 -14.03 4.27
CA LEU A 106 4.59 -15.15 4.57
C LEU A 106 3.84 -15.65 3.34
N VAL A 107 3.50 -14.76 2.40
CA VAL A 107 2.77 -15.13 1.17
C VAL A 107 3.69 -15.78 0.14
N LEU A 108 4.97 -15.41 0.14
CA LEU A 108 5.97 -15.94 -0.81
C LEU A 108 6.63 -17.25 -0.34
N ALA A 109 6.52 -17.59 0.94
CA ALA A 109 7.17 -18.75 1.56
C ALA A 109 6.60 -20.10 1.13
#